data_AF-A0A117IBK5-F1
#
_entry.id   AF-A0A117IBK5-F1
#
_cell.length_a   1.000
_cell.length_b   1.000
_cell.length_c   1.000
_cell.angle_alpha   90.00
_cell.angle_beta   90.00
_cell.angle_gamma   90.00
#
_symmetry.space_group_name_H-M   'P 1'
#
loop_
_entity.id
_entity.type
_entity.pdbx_description
1 polymer ?
#
loop_
_entity_poly.entity_id
_entity_poly.type
_entity_poly.pdbx_seq_one_letter_code
_entity_poly.pdbx_strand_id
1 'polypeptide(L)'
;MREHPEDPAVSQARQFLAALYDQVAEISHKLEVVDARNRRARARGTARVDPRAGDLRRELYEAHRLIDGLHRRFPETAAPTLSFGRQVRGQARLAASTESNS
;
A
#
# COMPACT_ATOMS: atom_id res chain seq x y z
N MET A 1 19.79 -19.10 -28.18
CA MET A 1 18.96 -18.63 -27.05
C MET A 1 19.17 -17.12 -27.01
N ARG A 2 18.21 -16.31 -27.49
CA ARG A 2 18.31 -14.85 -27.43
C ARG A 2 17.66 -14.43 -26.12
N GLU A 3 18.48 -14.03 -25.15
CA GLU A 3 18.06 -13.25 -24.00
C GLU A 3 17.31 -12.02 -24.55
N HIS A 4 16.00 -11.91 -24.35
CA HIS A 4 15.31 -10.65 -24.60
C HIS A 4 15.69 -9.73 -23.44
N PRO A 5 16.47 -8.65 -23.67
CA PRO A 5 16.76 -7.72 -22.61
C PRO A 5 15.44 -7.17 -22.08
N GLU A 6 15.28 -7.20 -20.76
CA GLU A 6 14.17 -6.52 -20.07
C GLU A 6 14.04 -5.11 -20.64
N ASP A 7 12.80 -4.67 -20.88
CA ASP A 7 12.53 -3.32 -21.38
C ASP A 7 13.26 -2.32 -20.47
N PRO A 8 14.13 -1.44 -21.02
CA PRO A 8 14.84 -0.46 -20.21
C PRO A 8 13.91 0.42 -19.37
N ALA A 9 12.68 0.67 -19.84
CA ALA A 9 11.67 1.41 -19.07
C ALA A 9 11.19 0.63 -17.84
N VAL A 10 11.02 -0.69 -17.94
CA VAL A 10 10.64 -1.56 -16.82
C VAL A 10 11.79 -1.65 -15.81
N SER A 11 13.03 -1.78 -16.29
CA SER A 11 14.22 -1.80 -15.44
C SER A 11 14.38 -0.50 -14.65
N GLN A 12 14.18 0.65 -15.32
CA GLN A 12 14.21 1.97 -14.67
C GLN A 12 13.07 2.13 -13.66
N ALA A 13 11.85 1.67 -13.99
CA ALA A 13 10.72 1.71 -13.08
C ALA A 13 10.98 0.89 -11.80
N ARG A 14 11.61 -0.28 -11.90
CA ARG A 14 12.00 -1.09 -10.73
C ARG A 14 13.02 -0.38 -9.84
N GLN A 15 14.02 0.26 -10.43
CA GLN A 15 15.01 1.03 -9.66
C GLN A 15 14.37 2.21 -8.94
N PHE A 16 13.46 2.92 -9.61
CA PHE A 16 12.74 4.04 -9.01
C PHE A 16 11.79 3.57 -7.90
N LEU A 17 11.13 2.42 -8.06
CA LEU A 17 10.34 1.79 -7.00
C LEU A 17 11.18 1.45 -5.76
N ALA A 18 12.38 0.90 -5.94
CA ALA A 18 13.27 0.62 -4.80
C ALA A 18 13.57 1.89 -4.00
N ALA A 19 13.92 2.99 -4.68
CA ALA A 19 14.14 4.28 -4.03
C ALA A 19 12.89 4.82 -3.31
N LEU A 20 11.70 4.64 -3.88
CA LEU A 20 10.44 5.03 -3.23
C LEU A 20 10.15 4.19 -1.97
N TYR A 21 10.45 2.89 -1.99
CA TYR A 21 10.30 2.04 -0.79
C TYR A 21 11.28 2.45 0.32
N ASP A 22 12.52 2.78 -0.04
CA ASP A 22 13.49 3.30 0.92
C ASP A 22 13.01 4.62 1.53
N GLN A 23 12.46 5.53 0.72
CA GLN A 23 11.88 6.78 1.20
C GLN A 23 10.67 6.53 2.13
N VAL A 24 9.78 5.59 1.79
CA VAL A 24 8.66 5.17 2.66
C VAL A 24 9.17 4.67 4.01
N ALA A 25 10.20 3.83 4.02
CA ALA A 25 10.81 3.32 5.24
C ALA A 25 11.40 4.46 6.09
N GLU A 26 12.12 5.40 5.46
CA GLU A 26 12.71 6.55 6.15
C GLU A 26 11.64 7.48 6.75
N ILE A 27 10.59 7.82 5.99
CA ILE A 27 9.49 8.67 6.47
C ILE A 27 8.74 8.00 7.62
N SER A 28 8.49 6.69 7.51
CA SER A 28 7.83 5.92 8.56
C SER A 28 8.64 5.94 9.86
N HIS A 29 9.96 5.75 9.76
CA HIS A 29 10.84 5.85 10.92
C HIS A 29 10.82 7.24 11.56
N LYS A 30 10.86 8.31 10.74
CA LYS A 30 10.75 9.69 11.23
C LYS A 30 9.40 9.94 11.94
N LEU A 31 8.31 9.39 11.40
CA LEU A 31 6.98 9.47 12.02
C LEU A 31 6.94 8.78 13.39
N GLU A 32 7.53 7.60 13.51
CA GLU A 32 7.61 6.88 14.79
C GLU A 32 8.31 7.70 15.87
N VAL A 33 9.44 8.35 15.52
CA VAL A 33 10.19 9.22 16.43
C VAL A 33 9.35 10.42 16.87
N VAL A 34 8.69 11.09 15.91
CA VAL A 34 7.84 12.25 16.19
C VAL A 34 6.63 11.85 17.04
N ASP A 35 5.97 10.74 16.73
CA ASP A 35 4.83 10.25 17.50
C ASP A 35 5.24 9.81 18.91
N ALA A 36 6.41 9.20 19.10
CA ALA A 36 6.95 8.90 20.43
C ALA A 36 7.20 10.18 21.24
N ARG A 37 7.74 11.23 20.60
CA ARG A 37 7.92 12.55 21.23
C ARG A 37 6.58 13.17 21.63
N ASN A 38 5.60 13.14 20.73
CA ASN A 38 4.24 13.65 20.98
C ASN A 38 3.55 12.89 22.12
N ARG A 39 3.69 11.56 22.20
CA ARG A 39 3.18 10.76 23.32
C ARG A 39 3.78 11.19 24.66
N ARG A 40 5.11 11.36 24.71
CA ARG A 40 5.81 11.83 25.93
C ARG A 40 5.42 13.26 26.31
N ALA A 41 5.21 14.12 25.32
CA ALA A 41 4.75 15.50 25.53
C ALA A 41 3.35 15.52 26.17
N ARG A 42 2.41 14.73 25.64
CA ARG A 42 1.05 14.59 26.18
C ARG A 42 1.04 14.03 27.60
N ALA A 43 1.87 13.03 27.89
CA ALA A 43 2.00 12.47 29.24
C ALA A 43 2.48 13.49 30.27
N ARG A 44 3.23 14.52 29.84
CA ARG A 44 3.66 15.64 30.69
C ARG A 44 2.66 16.81 30.72
N GLY A 45 1.45 16.63 30.20
CA GLY A 45 0.42 17.67 30.15
C GLY A 45 0.63 18.72 29.06
N THR A 46 1.57 18.52 28.14
CA THR A 46 1.79 19.44 27.01
C THR A 46 1.00 18.98 25.80
N ALA A 47 0.07 19.81 25.32
CA ALA A 47 -0.85 19.47 24.24
C ALA A 47 -0.35 19.82 22.83
N ARG A 48 0.85 20.43 22.70
CA ARG A 48 1.37 20.87 21.40
C ARG A 48 1.75 19.66 20.54
N VAL A 49 1.11 19.55 19.38
CA VAL A 49 1.43 18.57 18.35
C VAL A 49 2.58 19.12 17.51
N ASP A 50 3.61 18.31 17.28
CA ASP A 50 4.71 18.67 16.37
C ASP A 50 4.17 18.81 14.93
N PRO A 51 4.22 20.00 14.31
CA PRO A 51 3.69 20.21 12.95
C PRO A 51 4.39 19.34 11.90
N ARG A 52 5.63 18.91 12.17
CA ARG A 52 6.38 18.01 11.29
C ARG A 52 5.70 16.67 11.08
N ALA A 53 4.85 16.23 12.02
CA ALA A 53 4.07 15.01 11.87
C ALA A 53 3.05 15.11 10.72
N GLY A 54 2.50 16.30 10.47
CA GLY A 54 1.58 16.54 9.35
C GLY A 54 2.29 16.47 8.01
N ASP A 55 3.47 17.10 7.91
CA ASP A 55 4.28 17.08 6.70
C ASP A 55 4.75 15.68 6.33
N LEU A 56 5.25 14.91 7.30
CA LEU A 56 5.70 13.55 7.06
C LEU A 56 4.55 12.63 6.63
N ARG A 57 3.34 12.78 7.18
CA ARG A 57 2.17 12.01 6.74
C ARG A 57 1.78 12.35 5.30
N ARG A 58 1.85 13.62 4.91
CA ARG A 58 1.61 14.05 3.52
C ARG A 58 2.66 13.44 2.59
N GLU A 59 3.93 13.51 2.97
CA GLU A 59 5.03 12.96 2.16
C GLU A 59 4.89 11.43 1.98
N LEU A 60 4.53 10.72 3.05
CA LEU A 60 4.28 9.28 3.01
C LEU A 60 3.13 8.94 2.04
N TYR A 61 2.05 9.72 2.09
CA TYR A 61 0.90 9.53 1.19
C TYR A 61 1.29 9.74 -0.27
N GLU A 62 2.06 10.79 -0.58
CA GLU A 62 2.53 11.03 -1.95
C GLU A 62 3.47 9.91 -2.42
N ALA A 63 4.37 9.41 -1.58
CA ALA A 63 5.24 8.28 -1.93
C ALA A 63 4.42 7.02 -2.29
N HIS A 64 3.41 6.68 -1.49
CA HIS A 64 2.50 5.57 -1.80
C HIS A 64 1.71 5.80 -3.10
N ARG A 65 1.22 7.01 -3.33
CA ARG A 65 0.52 7.37 -4.57
C ARG A 65 1.42 7.20 -5.79
N LEU A 66 2.71 7.55 -5.70
CA LEU A 66 3.69 7.36 -6.76
C LEU A 66 3.96 5.87 -7.03
N ILE A 67 4.09 5.06 -5.98
CA ILE A 67 4.22 3.59 -6.08
C ILE A 67 3.01 3.00 -6.82
N ASP A 68 1.79 3.35 -6.41
CA ASP A 68 0.56 2.89 -7.06
C ASP A 68 0.50 3.33 -8.53
N GLY A 69 0.93 4.55 -8.83
CA GLY A 69 1.03 5.07 -10.20
C GLY A 69 2.00 4.28 -11.07
N LEU A 70 3.16 3.89 -10.51
CA LEU A 70 4.15 3.07 -11.21
C LEU A 70 3.64 1.65 -11.47
N HIS A 71 3.02 1.02 -10.47
CA HIS A 71 2.42 -0.31 -10.65
C HIS A 71 1.30 -0.31 -11.70
N ARG A 72 0.52 0.76 -11.81
CA ARG A 72 -0.51 0.88 -12.86
C ARG A 72 0.08 1.06 -14.26
N ARG A 73 1.23 1.74 -14.37
CA ARG A 73 1.90 2.02 -15.66
C ARG A 73 2.77 0.86 -16.13
N PHE A 74 3.40 0.16 -15.20
CA PHE A 74 4.29 -0.97 -15.44
C PHE A 74 3.80 -2.15 -14.59
N PRO A 75 2.74 -2.85 -15.00
CA PRO A 75 2.18 -3.97 -14.23
C PRO A 75 3.19 -5.10 -13.96
N GLU A 76 4.24 -5.21 -14.78
CA GLU A 76 5.37 -6.14 -14.63
C GLU A 76 6.25 -5.84 -13.39
N THR A 77 6.05 -4.68 -12.77
CA THR A 77 6.73 -4.27 -11.54
C THR A 77 5.91 -4.55 -10.28
N ALA A 78 4.59 -4.70 -10.42
CA ALA A 78 3.76 -5.15 -9.33
C ALA A 78 4.07 -6.63 -9.08
N ALA A 79 4.34 -7.01 -7.82
CA ALA A 79 4.26 -8.41 -7.46
C ALA A 79 2.90 -8.94 -7.95
N PRO A 80 2.79 -10.19 -8.44
CA PRO A 80 1.50 -10.78 -8.74
C PRO A 80 0.72 -10.73 -7.44
N THR A 81 -0.13 -9.71 -7.33
CA THR A 81 -0.98 -9.51 -6.18
C THR A 81 -1.78 -10.78 -6.17
N LEU A 82 -1.55 -11.62 -5.15
CA LEU A 82 -2.45 -12.70 -4.81
C LEU A 82 -3.81 -12.03 -4.84
N SER A 83 -4.56 -12.28 -5.91
CA SER A 83 -5.94 -11.89 -6.06
C SER A 83 -6.66 -12.63 -4.96
N PHE A 84 -6.61 -12.06 -3.75
CA PHE A 84 -7.42 -12.48 -2.63
C PHE A 84 -8.85 -12.08 -3.01
N GLY A 85 -9.46 -12.97 -3.78
CA GLY A 85 -10.84 -13.35 -3.62
C GLY A 85 -11.84 -12.20 -3.66
N ARG A 86 -11.89 -11.45 -4.77
CA ARG A 86 -13.18 -10.97 -5.26
C ARG A 86 -13.94 -12.13 -5.90
N GLN A 87 -14.19 -13.20 -5.13
CA GLN A 87 -14.99 -14.34 -5.54
C GLN A 87 -15.73 -14.92 -4.35
N VAL A 88 -16.61 -14.12 -3.76
CA VAL A 88 -17.72 -14.63 -2.93
C VAL A 88 -18.97 -13.82 -3.29
N ARG A 89 -19.46 -14.01 -4.52
CA ARG A 89 -20.81 -13.58 -4.88
C ARG A 89 -21.41 -14.55 -5.88
N GLY A 90 -22.38 -15.31 -5.39
CA GLY A 90 -23.24 -16.17 -6.20
C GLY A 90 -22.83 -17.62 -6.17
N GLN A 91 -23.80 -18.46 -5.79
CA GLN A 91 -23.88 -19.92 -5.92
C GLN A 91 -23.93 -20.67 -4.57
N ALA A 92 -25.06 -20.51 -3.86
CA ALA A 92 -25.75 -21.56 -3.10
C ALA A 92 -27.04 -20.96 -2.50
N ARG A 93 -28.24 -21.47 -2.70
CA ARG A 93 -28.81 -22.40 -3.65
C ARG A 93 -30.32 -22.16 -3.50
N LEU A 94 -31.02 -21.89 -4.61
CA LEU A 94 -32.47 -22.01 -4.66
C LEU A 94 -32.80 -23.49 -4.39
N ALA A 95 -33.30 -23.81 -3.20
CA ALA A 95 -33.90 -25.10 -2.87
C ALA A 95 -34.79 -24.93 -1.64
N ALA A 96 -35.81 -24.07 -1.77
CA ALA A 96 -36.91 -24.01 -0.83
C ALA A 96 -38.16 -23.74 -1.64
N SER A 97 -38.76 -24.79 -2.22
CA SER A 97 -40.19 -24.94 -2.51
C SER A 97 -40.39 -26.19 -3.36
N THR A 98 -41.55 -26.82 -3.14
CA THR A 98 -42.07 -28.05 -3.76
C THR A 98 -41.48 -29.33 -3.16
N GLU A 99 -42.25 -30.28 -2.65
CA GLU A 99 -43.68 -30.38 -2.45
C GLU A 99 -43.86 -31.60 -1.53
N SER A 100 -44.54 -31.40 -0.40
CA SER A 100 -45.07 -32.48 0.39
C SER A 100 -46.41 -32.84 -0.25
N ASN A 101 -46.50 -33.98 -0.94
CA ASN A 101 -47.80 -34.60 -1.15
C ASN A 101 -47.69 -36.11 -1.44
N SER A 102 -48.44 -36.85 -0.62
CA SER A 102 -48.88 -38.26 -0.72
C SER A 102 -47.85 -39.36 -0.47
#